data_AF-A0A3B8K5V7-F1
#
_entry.id   AF-A0A3B8K5V7-F1
#
_cell.length_a   1.000
_cell.length_b   1.000
_cell.length_c   1.000
_cell.angle_alpha   90.00
_cell.angle_beta   90.00
_cell.angle_gamma   90.00
#
_symmetry.space_group_name_H-M   'P 1'
#
loop_
_entity.id
_entity.type
_entity.pdbx_description
1 polymer ?
#
loop_
_entity_poly.entity_id
_entity_poly.type
_entity_poly.pdbx_seq_one_letter_code
_entity_poly.pdbx_strand_id
1 'polypeptide(L)'
;MTFRRTKGLASVIILTAALLPSWATGQSAGVHGLTQAGWTIVKQVEKQEVRSGVSPYAHLQRVVSITEYHLEKDGQTMICRMSYDSQQDIQEEECEKSQV
;
A
#
# COMPACT_ATOMS: atom_id res chain seq x y z
N MET A 1 -22.19 -13.69 67.91
CA MET A 1 -22.48 -13.68 66.47
C MET A 1 -21.75 -12.51 65.83
N THR A 2 -20.67 -12.76 65.09
CA THR A 2 -19.94 -11.72 64.34
C THR A 2 -20.04 -12.02 62.85
N PHE A 3 -20.75 -11.16 62.11
CA PHE A 3 -21.02 -11.35 60.69
C PHE A 3 -19.88 -10.70 59.88
N ARG A 4 -18.95 -11.51 59.36
CA ARG A 4 -17.90 -11.05 58.44
C ARG A 4 -18.51 -10.81 57.06
N ARG A 5 -18.59 -9.55 56.64
CA ARG A 5 -18.86 -9.16 55.25
C ARG A 5 -17.60 -9.39 54.40
N THR A 6 -17.62 -10.39 53.54
CA THR A 6 -16.63 -10.57 52.47
C THR A 6 -16.99 -9.62 51.31
N LYS A 7 -16.05 -8.75 50.93
CA LYS A 7 -16.14 -7.94 49.71
C LYS A 7 -15.67 -8.83 48.55
N GLY A 8 -16.61 -9.31 47.74
CA GLY A 8 -16.30 -9.99 46.48
C GLY A 8 -15.80 -8.97 45.47
N LEU A 9 -14.55 -9.12 45.03
CA LEU A 9 -13.94 -8.34 43.97
C LEU A 9 -14.51 -8.82 42.62
N ALA A 10 -15.37 -8.03 41.98
CA ALA A 10 -15.83 -8.34 40.63
C ALA A 10 -14.69 -8.06 39.63
N SER A 11 -14.08 -9.11 39.09
CA SER A 11 -13.14 -8.99 37.97
C SER A 11 -13.91 -8.71 36.69
N VAL A 12 -13.82 -7.48 36.19
CA VAL A 12 -14.34 -7.10 34.88
C VAL A 12 -13.33 -7.56 33.83
N ILE A 13 -13.63 -8.66 33.15
CA ILE A 13 -12.86 -9.11 31.99
C ILE A 13 -13.28 -8.23 30.81
N ILE A 14 -12.46 -7.23 30.47
CA ILE A 14 -12.65 -6.42 29.27
C ILE A 14 -12.15 -7.25 28.09
N LEU A 15 -13.07 -7.88 27.36
CA LEU A 15 -12.79 -8.52 26.07
C LEU A 15 -12.52 -7.41 25.04
N THR A 16 -11.26 -7.01 24.87
CA THR A 16 -10.87 -6.15 23.74
C THR A 16 -10.90 -7.00 22.48
N ALA A 17 -12.05 -7.04 21.81
CA ALA A 17 -12.13 -7.53 20.44
C ALA A 17 -11.20 -6.65 19.59
N ALA A 18 -10.10 -7.24 19.11
CA ALA A 18 -9.18 -6.58 18.22
C ALA A 18 -9.92 -6.24 16.92
N LEU A 19 -10.33 -4.97 16.79
CA LEU A 19 -10.80 -4.40 15.54
C LEU A 19 -9.59 -4.32 14.60
N LEU A 20 -9.29 -5.43 13.92
CA LEU A 20 -8.38 -5.39 12.78
C LEU A 20 -9.05 -4.48 11.74
N PRO A 21 -8.38 -3.40 11.26
CA PRO A 21 -9.02 -2.51 10.33
C PRO A 21 -9.25 -3.27 9.00
N SER A 22 -10.36 -2.95 8.34
CA SER A 22 -10.86 -3.65 7.15
C SER A 22 -9.98 -3.49 5.90
N TRP A 23 -8.90 -2.69 5.97
CA TRP A 23 -7.88 -2.61 4.92
C TRP A 23 -6.98 -3.85 4.80
N ALA A 24 -7.13 -4.85 5.68
CA ALA A 24 -6.32 -6.07 5.67
C ALA A 24 -6.71 -7.06 4.55
N THR A 25 -7.79 -6.80 3.80
CA THR A 25 -8.28 -7.69 2.76
C THR A 25 -8.12 -7.06 1.37
N GLY A 26 -7.08 -7.49 0.64
CA GLY A 26 -7.19 -7.72 -0.80
C GLY A 26 -6.71 -6.64 -1.77
N GLN A 27 -6.05 -5.56 -1.32
CA GLN A 27 -5.32 -4.66 -2.21
C GLN A 27 -3.83 -4.79 -1.88
N SER A 28 -3.00 -5.16 -2.86
CA SER A 28 -1.54 -5.15 -2.69
C SER A 28 -1.17 -3.75 -2.20
N ALA A 29 -0.46 -3.66 -1.08
CA ALA A 29 -0.11 -2.36 -0.53
C ALA A 29 0.75 -1.61 -1.57
N GLY A 30 0.31 -0.43 -2.00
CA GLY A 30 1.15 0.47 -2.80
C GLY A 30 2.39 0.90 -2.01
N VAL A 31 3.30 1.62 -2.67
CA VAL A 31 4.55 2.17 -2.11
C VAL A 31 4.29 2.88 -0.79
N HIS A 32 3.24 3.70 -0.69
CA HIS A 32 2.90 4.36 0.57
C HIS A 32 2.55 3.35 1.67
N GLY A 33 1.67 2.38 1.38
CA GLY A 33 1.32 1.33 2.35
C GLY A 33 2.52 0.47 2.76
N LEU A 34 3.42 0.16 1.83
CA LEU A 34 4.64 -0.59 2.09
C LEU A 34 5.62 0.20 2.97
N THR A 35 5.82 1.49 2.69
CA THR A 35 6.69 2.34 3.54
C THR A 35 6.14 2.48 4.96
N GLN A 36 4.82 2.65 5.13
CA GLN A 36 4.18 2.62 6.45
C GLN A 36 4.35 1.26 7.16
N ALA A 37 4.42 0.16 6.41
CA ALA A 37 4.70 -1.18 6.92
C ALA A 37 6.20 -1.47 7.14
N GLY A 38 7.08 -0.47 7.00
CA GLY A 38 8.51 -0.58 7.28
C GLY A 38 9.37 -1.09 6.10
N TRP A 39 8.85 -1.09 4.88
CA TRP A 39 9.66 -1.31 3.68
C TRP A 39 10.48 -0.06 3.34
N THR A 40 11.71 -0.23 2.89
CA THR A 40 12.61 0.87 2.52
C THR A 40 12.76 0.95 1.01
N ILE A 41 12.56 2.13 0.42
CA ILE A 41 12.87 2.36 -1.01
C ILE A 41 14.40 2.39 -1.15
N VAL A 42 14.96 1.41 -1.82
CA VAL A 42 16.40 1.29 -2.06
C VAL A 42 16.82 1.78 -3.44
N LYS A 43 15.87 1.84 -4.39
CA LYS A 43 16.09 2.39 -5.73
C LYS A 43 14.80 2.98 -6.27
N GLN A 44 14.93 4.09 -7.00
CA GLN A 44 13.87 4.72 -7.76
C GLN A 44 14.37 4.95 -9.18
N VAL A 45 13.59 4.54 -10.18
CA VAL A 45 13.88 4.75 -11.59
C VAL A 45 12.70 5.47 -12.22
N GLU A 46 12.99 6.58 -12.89
CA GLU A 46 11.98 7.35 -13.62
C GLU A 46 12.20 7.22 -15.12
N LYS A 47 11.10 7.01 -15.85
CA LYS A 47 11.11 6.98 -17.31
C LYS A 47 9.84 7.60 -17.86
N GLN A 48 9.91 8.04 -19.11
CA GLN A 48 8.75 8.46 -19.88
C GLN A 48 8.63 7.62 -21.14
N GLU A 49 7.42 7.15 -21.42
CA GLU A 49 7.08 6.46 -22.66
C GLU A 49 6.22 7.39 -23.51
N VAL A 50 6.69 7.67 -24.72
CA VAL A 50 5.90 8.40 -25.72
C VAL A 50 5.05 7.42 -26.49
N ARG A 51 3.73 7.66 -26.50
CA ARG A 51 2.74 6.84 -27.20
C ARG A 51 1.95 7.72 -28.17
N SER A 52 1.31 7.07 -29.14
CA SER A 52 0.34 7.74 -30.02
C SER A 52 -0.84 8.28 -29.20
N GLY A 53 -1.31 9.46 -29.55
CA GLY A 53 -2.52 10.04 -28.98
C GLY A 53 -3.74 9.14 -29.20
N VAL A 54 -4.73 9.28 -28.32
CA VAL A 54 -6.04 8.61 -28.46
C VAL A 54 -7.13 9.64 -28.76
N SER A 55 -8.20 9.24 -29.44
CA SER A 55 -9.33 10.13 -29.74
C SER A 55 -9.89 10.76 -28.46
N PRO A 56 -10.26 12.06 -28.44
CA PRO A 56 -10.28 13.02 -29.56
C PRO A 56 -8.93 13.70 -29.85
N TYR A 57 -7.89 13.40 -29.07
CA TYR A 57 -6.58 14.04 -29.12
C TYR A 57 -5.52 13.19 -29.86
N ALA A 58 -5.95 12.42 -30.86
CA ALA A 58 -5.06 11.52 -31.62
C ALA A 58 -3.89 12.25 -32.32
N HIS A 59 -4.03 13.56 -32.54
CA HIS A 59 -3.01 14.42 -33.11
C HIS A 59 -1.98 14.94 -32.08
N LEU A 60 -2.24 14.78 -30.78
CA LEU A 60 -1.33 15.18 -29.71
C LEU A 60 -0.49 13.98 -29.24
N GLN A 61 0.71 14.28 -28.75
CA GLN A 61 1.56 13.29 -28.10
C GLN A 61 0.90 12.81 -26.79
N ARG A 62 0.90 11.49 -26.56
CA ARG A 62 0.49 10.89 -25.28
C ARG A 62 1.75 10.49 -24.54
N VAL A 63 1.93 11.01 -23.32
CA VAL A 63 3.10 10.69 -22.50
C VAL A 63 2.63 9.86 -21.32
N VAL A 64 3.31 8.73 -21.10
CA VAL A 64 3.12 7.90 -19.93
C VAL A 64 4.35 8.06 -19.04
N SER A 65 4.19 8.75 -17.92
CA SER A 65 5.23 8.88 -16.90
C SER A 65 5.22 7.63 -16.04
N ILE A 66 6.37 7.01 -15.83
CA ILE A 66 6.49 5.78 -15.06
C ILE A 66 7.60 5.94 -14.02
N THR A 67 7.28 5.64 -12.78
CA THR A 67 8.23 5.55 -11.67
C THR A 67 8.24 4.14 -11.12
N GLU A 68 9.40 3.51 -11.15
CA GLU A 68 9.62 2.18 -10.59
C GLU A 68 10.38 2.30 -9.27
N TYR A 69 9.78 1.79 -8.20
CA TYR A 69 10.36 1.75 -6.86
C TYR A 69 10.78 0.33 -6.55
N HIS A 70 12.03 0.15 -6.13
CA HIS A 70 12.50 -1.11 -5.58
C HIS A 70 12.54 -0.93 -4.07
N LEU A 71 11.78 -1.76 -3.36
CA LEU A 71 11.67 -1.72 -1.91
C LEU A 71 12.24 -3.00 -1.31
N GLU A 72 12.93 -2.86 -0.19
CA GLU A 72 13.47 -3.98 0.57
C GLU A 72 12.93 -4.02 2.00
N LYS A 73 12.73 -5.24 2.50
CA LYS A 73 12.43 -5.53 3.90
C LYS A 73 12.81 -6.97 4.23
N ASP A 74 13.58 -7.16 5.31
CA ASP A 74 13.93 -8.50 5.82
C ASP A 74 14.50 -9.44 4.73
N GLY A 75 15.32 -8.92 3.81
CA GLY A 75 15.88 -9.66 2.68
C GLY A 75 14.91 -9.96 1.53
N GLN A 76 13.67 -9.49 1.61
CA GLN A 76 12.68 -9.57 0.53
C GLN A 76 12.72 -8.30 -0.32
N THR A 77 12.48 -8.46 -1.62
CA THR A 77 12.37 -7.34 -2.57
C THR A 77 10.96 -7.25 -3.14
N MET A 78 10.42 -6.04 -3.17
CA MET A 78 9.18 -5.67 -3.85
C MET A 78 9.51 -4.65 -4.93
N ILE A 79 8.95 -4.81 -6.12
CA ILE A 79 9.02 -3.80 -7.18
C ILE A 79 7.62 -3.24 -7.37
N CYS A 80 7.49 -1.93 -7.18
CA CYS A 80 6.26 -1.21 -7.44
C CYS A 80 6.42 -0.30 -8.65
N ARG A 81 5.53 -0.42 -9.62
CA ARG A 81 5.46 0.42 -10.80
C ARG A 81 4.26 1.36 -10.68
N MET A 82 4.54 2.65 -10.54
CA MET A 82 3.54 3.71 -10.62
C MET A 82 3.57 4.31 -12.03
N SER A 83 2.41 4.49 -12.66
CA SER A 83 2.32 5.13 -13.96
C SER A 83 1.20 6.14 -14.02
N TYR A 84 1.40 7.22 -14.79
CA TYR A 84 0.42 8.25 -15.06
C TYR A 84 0.31 8.47 -16.57
N ASP A 85 -0.92 8.39 -17.08
CA ASP A 85 -1.24 8.63 -18.48
C ASP A 85 -1.75 10.05 -18.74
N SER A 86 -0.99 10.84 -19.51
CA SER A 86 -1.29 12.27 -19.70
C SER A 86 -2.57 12.57 -20.46
N GLN A 87 -3.14 11.62 -21.21
CA GLN A 87 -4.38 11.86 -21.97
C GLN A 87 -5.59 11.18 -21.35
N GLN A 88 -5.42 10.03 -20.73
CA GLN A 88 -6.52 9.36 -20.03
C GLN A 88 -6.75 9.93 -18.63
N ASP A 89 -5.76 10.66 -18.09
CA ASP A 89 -5.76 11.17 -16.72
C ASP A 89 -5.94 10.05 -15.68
N ILE A 90 -5.30 8.92 -15.96
CA ILE A 90 -5.35 7.71 -15.12
C ILE A 90 -3.98 7.52 -14.48
N GLN A 91 -3.98 7.33 -13.16
CA GLN A 91 -2.83 6.86 -12.41
C GLN A 91 -3.06 5.42 -11.97
N GLU A 92 -2.10 4.55 -12.28
CA GLU A 92 -2.12 3.13 -11.91
C GLU A 92 -0.87 2.79 -11.10
N GLU A 93 -1.01 1.87 -10.15
CA GLU A 93 0.08 1.39 -9.33
C GLU A 93 -0.04 -0.12 -9.15
N GLU A 94 1.04 -0.83 -9.49
CA GLU A 94 1.15 -2.28 -9.38
C GLU A 94 2.40 -2.64 -8.60
N CYS A 95 2.26 -3.49 -7.58
CA CYS A 95 3.37 -3.94 -6.73
C CYS A 95 3.47 -5.46 -6.75
N GLU A 96 4.65 -5.96 -7.10
CA GLU A 96 4.93 -7.38 -7.25
C GLU A 96 6.21 -7.77 -6.51
N LYS A 97 6.22 -8.98 -5.94
CA LYS A 97 7.44 -9.52 -5.34
C LYS A 97 8.46 -9.80 -6.44
N SER A 98 9.68 -9.31 -6.27
CA SER A 98 10.76 -9.63 -7.21
C SER A 98 11.20 -11.08 -7.00
N GLN A 99 11.19 -11.87 -8.07
CA GLN A 99 11.80 -13.19 -8.08
C GLN A 99 13.29 -12.99 -8.39
N VAL A 100 14.13 -13.15 -7.37
CA VAL A 100 15.59 -13.25 -7.52
C VAL A 100 15.95 -14.64 -8.04
#